data_AF-A0A8R7TWC0-F1
#
_entry.id   AF-A0A8R7TWC0-F1
#
_cell.length_a   1.000
_cell.length_b   1.000
_cell.length_c   1.000
_cell.angle_alpha   90.00
_cell.angle_beta   90.00
_cell.angle_gamma   90.00
#
_symmetry.space_group_name_H-M   'P 1'
#
loop_
_entity.id
_entity.type
_entity.pdbx_description
1 polymer ?
#
loop_
_entity_poly.entity_id
_entity_poly.type
_entity_poly.pdbx_seq_one_letter_code
_entity_poly.pdbx_strand_id
1 'polypeptide(L)'
;MSTGGGGERRSIRGLFKFADRVDVVLMALGTLGAIGDGCSTNLLLIFASDVMNSLGRGHAQQQGSATSVHFMHDIEKSCLNFVYLAFAILVVASMEGYCWSRTSERQVLRIRHLYLEAILRQEVAFFDSQEATTSEIINSISKDASLIQEVLSEKVLHLRTHQSNLLGWLIC
;
A
#
# COMPACT_ATOMS: atom_id res chain seq x y z
N MET A 1 27.33 47.35 1.48
CA MET A 1 28.25 46.22 1.24
C MET A 1 27.94 45.13 2.25
N SER A 2 27.52 43.97 1.74
CA SER A 2 27.41 42.60 2.30
C SER A 2 27.93 42.32 3.72
N THR A 3 27.47 41.32 4.49
CA THR A 3 26.38 40.32 4.54
C THR A 3 26.76 39.47 5.77
N GLY A 4 25.82 38.90 6.54
CA GLY A 4 26.25 38.00 7.61
C GLY A 4 25.18 37.32 8.47
N GLY A 5 23.99 37.05 7.95
CA GLY A 5 22.99 36.20 8.62
C GLY A 5 23.39 34.72 8.61
N GLY A 6 24.36 34.35 9.45
CA GLY A 6 24.75 32.97 9.72
C GLY A 6 24.27 32.55 11.10
N GLY A 7 23.12 31.86 11.18
CA GLY A 7 22.61 31.44 12.50
C GLY A 7 21.57 30.33 12.54
N GLU A 8 20.74 30.11 11.52
CA GLU A 8 19.58 29.20 11.67
C GLU A 8 19.43 28.17 10.53
N ARG A 9 20.53 27.57 10.09
CA ARG A 9 20.52 26.45 9.12
C ARG A 9 20.69 25.06 9.75
N ARG A 10 20.31 24.90 11.02
CA ARG A 10 20.40 23.61 11.74
C ARG A 10 19.09 23.26 12.45
N SER A 11 17.98 23.02 11.73
CA SER A 11 16.91 22.18 12.31
C SER A 11 15.81 21.67 11.38
N ILE A 12 15.74 22.08 10.11
CA ILE A 12 14.66 21.62 9.21
C ILE A 12 14.87 20.15 8.79
N ARG A 13 16.12 19.76 8.49
CA ARG A 13 16.47 18.35 8.20
C ARG A 13 16.30 17.42 9.40
N GLY A 14 16.27 17.94 10.63
CA GLY A 14 16.05 17.14 11.84
C GLY A 14 14.58 16.82 12.07
N LEU A 15 13.71 17.80 11.85
CA LEU A 15 12.26 17.66 11.96
C LEU A 15 11.69 16.74 10.85
N PHE A 16 12.20 16.89 9.62
CA PHE A 16 11.81 16.04 8.49
C PHE A 16 12.38 14.61 8.59
N LYS A 17 13.52 14.40 9.28
CA LYS A 17 14.14 13.06 9.36
C LYS A 17 13.42 12.09 10.30
N PHE A 18 12.66 12.56 11.29
CA PHE A 18 11.86 11.67 12.13
C PHE A 18 10.48 11.40 11.52
N ALA A 19 9.87 12.41 10.90
CA ALA A 19 8.62 12.27 10.14
C ALA A 19 8.80 11.37 8.90
N ASP A 20 9.86 11.57 8.11
CA ASP A 20 10.17 10.70 6.96
C ASP A 20 10.61 9.30 7.37
N ARG A 21 11.23 9.09 8.54
CA ARG A 21 11.66 7.74 8.93
C ARG A 21 10.49 6.81 9.17
N VAL A 22 9.42 7.31 9.76
CA VAL A 22 8.21 6.50 9.94
C VAL A 22 7.52 6.27 8.59
N ASP A 23 7.52 7.26 7.69
CA ASP A 23 6.99 7.07 6.33
C ASP A 23 7.84 6.09 5.50
N VAL A 24 9.16 6.10 5.64
CA VAL A 24 10.07 5.15 4.98
C VAL A 24 9.91 3.74 5.54
N VAL A 25 9.76 3.59 6.86
CA VAL A 25 9.47 2.28 7.47
C VAL A 25 8.10 1.78 7.04
N LEU A 26 7.08 2.64 6.97
CA LEU A 26 5.77 2.29 6.42
C LEU A 26 5.89 1.90 4.94
N MET A 27 6.57 2.68 4.10
CA MET A 27 6.74 2.32 2.69
C MET A 27 7.48 0.98 2.52
N ALA A 28 8.51 0.71 3.33
CA ALA A 28 9.21 -0.57 3.32
C ALA A 28 8.30 -1.74 3.75
N LEU A 29 7.54 -1.58 4.83
CA LEU A 29 6.55 -2.57 5.28
C LEU A 29 5.45 -2.81 4.23
N GLY A 30 4.98 -1.75 3.57
CA GLY A 30 4.00 -1.82 2.49
C GLY A 30 4.55 -2.55 1.26
N THR A 31 5.81 -2.33 0.89
CA THR A 31 6.45 -3.06 -0.22
C THR A 31 6.68 -4.53 0.10
N LEU A 32 7.03 -4.86 1.35
CA LEU A 32 7.15 -6.26 1.78
C LEU A 32 5.79 -6.96 1.81
N GLY A 33 4.74 -6.26 2.24
CA GLY A 33 3.35 -6.72 2.16
C GLY A 33 2.91 -7.00 0.71
N ALA A 34 3.19 -6.07 -0.21
CA ALA A 34 2.81 -6.20 -1.61
C ALA A 34 3.49 -7.40 -2.31
N ILE A 35 4.75 -7.69 -1.95
CA ILE A 35 5.45 -8.89 -2.43
C ILE A 35 4.77 -10.16 -1.89
N GLY A 36 4.38 -10.14 -0.60
CA GLY A 36 3.66 -11.24 0.04
C GLY A 36 2.28 -11.50 -0.60
N ASP A 37 1.55 -10.45 -0.96
CA ASP A 37 0.26 -10.54 -1.62
C ASP A 37 0.39 -11.10 -3.05
N GLY A 38 1.38 -10.62 -3.82
CA GLY A 38 1.68 -11.16 -5.16
C GLY A 38 2.11 -12.63 -5.16
N CYS A 39 2.88 -13.05 -4.15
CA CYS A 39 3.20 -14.46 -3.94
C CYS A 39 1.98 -15.30 -3.50
N SER A 40 1.05 -14.70 -2.74
CA SER A 40 -0.11 -15.42 -2.20
C SER A 40 -1.06 -15.94 -3.28
N THR A 41 -1.29 -15.16 -4.34
CA THR A 41 -2.10 -15.61 -5.48
C THR A 41 -1.47 -16.83 -6.17
N ASN A 42 -0.14 -16.87 -6.27
CA ASN A 42 0.60 -17.97 -6.88
C ASN A 42 0.64 -19.22 -5.98
N LEU A 43 0.83 -19.04 -4.67
CA LEU A 43 0.73 -20.15 -3.72
C LEU A 43 -0.65 -20.80 -3.75
N LEU A 44 -1.72 -19.98 -3.81
CA LEU A 44 -3.09 -20.47 -3.89
C LEU A 44 -3.30 -21.36 -5.12
N LEU A 45 -2.76 -20.97 -6.27
CA LEU A 45 -2.79 -21.74 -7.52
C LEU A 45 -2.08 -23.10 -7.39
N ILE A 46 -0.89 -23.13 -6.79
CA ILE A 46 -0.14 -24.38 -6.57
C ILE A 46 -0.90 -25.32 -5.63
N PHE A 47 -1.40 -24.80 -4.50
CA PHE A 47 -2.19 -25.59 -3.56
C PHE A 47 -3.49 -26.13 -4.17
N ALA A 48 -4.18 -25.32 -4.98
CA ALA A 48 -5.36 -25.77 -5.72
C ALA A 48 -5.01 -26.88 -6.71
N SER A 49 -3.85 -26.78 -7.38
CA SER A 49 -3.34 -27.82 -8.29
C SER A 49 -3.07 -29.14 -7.55
N ASP A 50 -2.41 -29.08 -6.39
CA ASP A 50 -2.12 -30.27 -5.57
C ASP A 50 -3.39 -30.95 -5.07
N VAL A 51 -4.39 -30.18 -4.63
CA VAL A 51 -5.70 -30.72 -4.23
C VAL A 51 -6.41 -31.35 -5.43
N MET A 52 -6.37 -30.72 -6.62
CA MET A 52 -7.03 -31.26 -7.81
C MET A 52 -6.33 -32.53 -8.33
N ASN A 53 -5.01 -32.60 -8.24
CA ASN A 53 -4.20 -33.77 -8.56
C ASN A 53 -4.42 -34.92 -7.55
N SER A 54 -4.57 -34.63 -6.26
CA SER A 54 -4.89 -35.65 -5.26
C SER A 54 -6.30 -36.22 -5.47
N LEU A 55 -7.29 -35.37 -5.79
CA LEU A 55 -8.66 -35.77 -6.13
C LEU A 55 -8.69 -36.68 -7.37
N GLY A 56 -7.95 -36.31 -8.42
CA GLY A 56 -7.83 -37.09 -9.66
C GLY A 56 -7.22 -38.49 -9.42
N ARG A 57 -6.22 -38.59 -8.54
CA ARG A 57 -5.63 -39.87 -8.12
C ARG A 57 -6.59 -40.72 -7.27
N GLY A 58 -7.41 -40.08 -6.43
CA GLY A 58 -8.44 -40.76 -5.62
C GLY A 58 -9.50 -41.46 -6.46
N HIS A 59 -9.95 -40.83 -7.56
CA HIS A 59 -10.90 -41.44 -8.50
C HIS A 59 -10.27 -42.55 -9.37
N ALA A 60 -8.98 -42.43 -9.73
CA ALA A 60 -8.28 -43.45 -10.51
C ALA A 60 -7.94 -44.72 -9.71
N GLN A 61 -7.86 -44.64 -8.37
CA GLN A 61 -7.44 -45.73 -7.49
C GLN A 61 -8.61 -46.41 -6.74
N GLN A 62 -9.83 -46.35 -7.28
CA GLN A 62 -11.07 -46.93 -6.73
C GLN A 62 -11.13 -48.48 -6.83
N GLN A 63 -10.02 -49.15 -6.51
CA GLN A 63 -9.91 -50.61 -6.49
C GLN A 63 -9.11 -51.08 -5.25
N GLY A 64 -9.59 -50.76 -4.05
CA GLY A 64 -9.04 -51.29 -2.80
C GLY A 64 -9.55 -50.60 -1.53
N SER A 65 -10.36 -51.28 -0.73
CA SER A 65 -11.07 -50.75 0.46
C SER A 65 -10.17 -50.24 1.60
N ALA A 66 -8.85 -50.48 1.55
CA ALA A 66 -7.89 -49.96 2.54
C ALA A 66 -7.34 -48.56 2.18
N THR A 67 -7.53 -48.11 0.94
CA THR A 67 -6.93 -46.86 0.42
C THR A 67 -7.79 -45.61 0.71
N SER A 68 -9.08 -45.79 0.97
CA SER A 68 -10.02 -44.69 1.25
C SER A 68 -9.72 -43.94 2.55
N VAL A 69 -9.18 -44.65 3.56
CA VAL A 69 -8.84 -44.06 4.87
C VAL A 69 -7.61 -43.14 4.74
N HIS A 70 -6.65 -43.49 3.89
CA HIS A 70 -5.45 -42.68 3.66
C HIS A 70 -5.77 -41.38 2.91
N PHE A 71 -6.67 -41.46 1.93
CA PHE A 71 -7.11 -40.32 1.12
C PHE A 71 -7.85 -39.25 1.93
N MET A 72 -8.74 -39.65 2.86
CA MET A 72 -9.45 -38.70 3.71
C MET A 72 -8.49 -37.92 4.62
N HIS A 73 -7.45 -38.58 5.14
CA HIS A 73 -6.45 -37.93 5.98
C HIS A 73 -5.61 -36.89 5.21
N ASP A 74 -5.27 -37.17 3.95
CA ASP A 74 -4.52 -36.25 3.10
C ASP A 74 -5.32 -34.99 2.73
N ILE A 75 -6.64 -35.13 2.52
CA ILE A 75 -7.54 -33.99 2.26
C ILE A 75 -7.74 -33.14 3.51
N GLU A 76 -7.95 -33.77 4.68
CA GLU A 76 -8.12 -33.05 5.95
C GLU A 76 -6.89 -32.17 6.25
N LYS A 77 -5.69 -32.73 6.06
CA LYS A 77 -4.42 -32.02 6.25
C LYS A 77 -4.25 -30.86 5.25
N SER A 78 -4.65 -31.07 3.99
CA SER A 78 -4.62 -30.04 2.95
C SER A 78 -5.58 -28.89 3.25
N CYS A 79 -6.79 -29.20 3.75
CA CYS A 79 -7.79 -28.21 4.15
C CYS A 79 -7.32 -27.36 5.34
N LEU A 80 -6.72 -28.00 6.36
CA LEU A 80 -6.13 -27.27 7.49
C LEU A 80 -5.02 -26.31 7.05
N ASN A 81 -4.13 -26.74 6.15
CA ASN A 81 -3.10 -25.86 5.59
C ASN A 81 -3.71 -24.67 4.83
N PHE A 82 -4.81 -24.87 4.11
CA PHE A 82 -5.50 -23.80 3.39
C PHE A 82 -6.08 -22.75 4.34
N VAL A 83 -6.65 -23.18 5.46
CA VAL A 83 -7.17 -22.26 6.50
C VAL A 83 -6.04 -21.45 7.14
N TYR A 84 -4.90 -22.07 7.45
CA TYR A 84 -3.73 -21.37 7.96
C TYR A 84 -3.18 -20.34 6.95
N LEU A 85 -3.09 -20.72 5.68
CA LEU A 85 -2.66 -19.83 4.61
C LEU A 85 -3.61 -18.64 4.44
N ALA A 86 -4.93 -18.89 4.40
CA ALA A 86 -5.94 -17.85 4.28
C ALA A 86 -5.87 -16.84 5.44
N PHE A 87 -5.68 -17.33 6.66
CA PHE A 87 -5.50 -16.46 7.82
C PHE A 87 -4.22 -15.62 7.72
N ALA A 88 -3.11 -16.21 7.29
CA ALA A 88 -1.85 -15.48 7.08
C ALA A 88 -2.00 -14.38 6.03
N ILE A 89 -2.64 -14.68 4.89
CA ILE A 89 -2.91 -13.71 3.81
C ILE A 89 -3.77 -12.57 4.34
N LEU A 90 -4.84 -12.87 5.09
CA LEU A 90 -5.73 -11.85 5.66
C LEU A 90 -4.96 -10.88 6.55
N VAL A 91 -4.09 -11.38 7.42
CA VAL A 91 -3.27 -10.55 8.31
C VAL A 91 -2.30 -9.67 7.51
N VAL A 92 -1.61 -10.25 6.52
CA VAL A 92 -0.66 -9.52 5.67
C VAL A 92 -1.37 -8.44 4.84
N ALA A 93 -2.46 -8.78 4.16
CA ALA A 93 -3.24 -7.85 3.34
C ALA A 93 -3.85 -6.72 4.18
N SER A 94 -4.34 -7.05 5.39
CA SER A 94 -4.84 -6.03 6.32
C SER A 94 -3.71 -5.08 6.73
N MET A 95 -2.57 -5.60 7.16
CA MET A 95 -1.41 -4.80 7.56
C MET A 95 -0.93 -3.90 6.42
N GLU A 96 -0.84 -4.43 5.20
CA GLU A 96 -0.49 -3.66 4.02
C GLU A 96 -1.51 -2.54 3.77
N GLY A 97 -2.82 -2.85 3.79
CA GLY A 97 -3.90 -1.89 3.61
C GLY A 97 -3.84 -0.75 4.63
N TYR A 98 -3.66 -1.07 5.91
CA TYR A 98 -3.47 -0.08 6.97
C TYR A 98 -2.23 0.77 6.74
N CYS A 99 -1.12 0.15 6.35
CA CYS A 99 0.13 0.85 6.08
C CYS A 99 -0.02 1.88 4.95
N TRP A 100 -0.61 1.47 3.83
CA TRP A 100 -0.85 2.36 2.69
C TRP A 100 -1.84 3.47 3.00
N SER A 101 -2.92 3.18 3.73
CA SER A 101 -3.88 4.19 4.16
C SER A 101 -3.24 5.23 5.08
N ARG A 102 -2.36 4.81 5.98
CA ARG A 102 -1.63 5.76 6.86
C ARG A 102 -0.61 6.58 6.10
N THR A 103 0.08 5.98 5.12
CA THR A 103 1.00 6.72 4.25
C THR A 103 0.27 7.75 3.39
N SER A 104 -0.90 7.42 2.83
CA SER A 104 -1.68 8.36 2.02
C SER A 104 -2.17 9.55 2.85
N GLU A 105 -2.70 9.31 4.05
CA GLU A 105 -3.09 10.38 4.99
C GLU A 105 -1.95 11.38 5.25
N ARG A 106 -0.73 10.87 5.48
CA ARG A 106 0.42 11.71 5.79
C ARG A 106 0.92 12.51 4.60
N GLN A 107 0.94 11.91 3.41
CA GLN A 107 1.33 12.61 2.19
C GLN A 107 0.38 13.77 1.90
N VAL A 108 -0.93 13.57 2.09
CA VAL A 108 -1.96 14.59 1.92
C VAL A 108 -1.78 15.76 2.88
N LEU A 109 -1.60 15.46 4.17
CA LEU A 109 -1.40 16.49 5.18
C LEU A 109 -0.14 17.33 4.90
N ARG A 110 0.94 16.69 4.43
CA ARG A 110 2.17 17.39 4.03
C ARG A 110 1.95 18.33 2.85
N ILE A 111 1.26 17.86 1.81
CA ILE A 111 0.95 18.69 0.62
C ILE A 111 0.08 19.88 1.04
N ARG A 112 -0.99 19.64 1.80
CA ARG A 112 -1.87 20.71 2.31
C ARG A 112 -1.10 21.75 3.14
N HIS A 113 -0.18 21.31 4.00
CA HIS A 113 0.64 22.22 4.81
C HIS A 113 1.57 23.08 3.96
N LEU A 114 2.34 22.48 3.04
CA LEU A 114 3.25 23.21 2.16
C LEU A 114 2.52 24.22 1.27
N TYR A 115 1.33 23.85 0.81
CA TYR A 115 0.51 24.72 -0.03
C TYR A 115 0.00 25.93 0.75
N LEU A 116 -0.52 25.72 1.97
CA LEU A 116 -0.99 26.80 2.85
C LEU A 116 0.15 27.72 3.30
N GLU A 117 1.33 27.16 3.57
CA GLU A 117 2.55 27.94 3.86
C GLU A 117 2.98 28.81 2.67
N ALA A 118 2.90 28.31 1.43
CA ALA A 118 3.22 29.07 0.23
C ALA A 118 2.26 30.25 0.03
N ILE A 119 0.97 30.06 0.30
CA ILE A 119 -0.06 31.11 0.20
C ILE A 119 0.13 32.20 1.25
N LEU A 120 0.40 31.82 2.50
CA LEU A 120 0.66 32.79 3.58
C LEU A 120 1.93 33.63 3.35
N ARG A 121 2.85 33.14 2.51
CA ARG A 121 4.05 33.89 2.10
C ARG A 121 3.83 34.82 0.92
N GLN A 122 2.68 34.77 0.25
CA GLN A 122 2.37 35.65 -0.86
C GLN A 122 1.91 37.03 -0.35
N GLU A 123 2.41 38.11 -0.98
CA GLU A 123 2.31 39.47 -0.45
C GLU A 123 0.87 39.99 -0.32
N VAL A 124 0.64 40.84 0.70
CA VAL A 124 -0.67 41.43 1.07
C VAL A 124 -1.33 42.19 -0.09
N ALA A 125 -0.54 42.68 -1.06
CA ALA A 125 -1.04 43.36 -2.26
C ALA A 125 -1.93 42.47 -3.17
N PHE A 126 -1.77 41.14 -3.13
CA PHE A 126 -2.64 40.21 -3.86
C PHE A 126 -3.99 40.01 -3.15
N PHE A 127 -4.00 40.09 -1.81
CA PHE A 127 -5.21 39.97 -0.99
C PHE A 127 -6.09 41.22 -1.06
N ASP A 128 -5.49 42.40 -1.18
CA ASP A 128 -6.20 43.69 -1.24
C ASP A 128 -7.00 43.87 -2.55
N SER A 129 -6.58 43.21 -3.64
CA SER A 129 -7.31 43.21 -4.92
C SER A 129 -8.49 42.23 -5.00
N GLN A 130 -8.68 41.35 -4.01
CA GLN A 130 -9.60 40.21 -4.04
C GLN A 130 -10.60 40.19 -2.86
N GLU A 131 -11.02 41.37 -2.38
CA GLU A 131 -11.90 41.54 -1.20
C GLU A 131 -13.25 40.77 -1.24
N ALA A 132 -13.63 40.13 -2.36
CA ALA A 132 -14.87 39.37 -2.47
C ALA A 132 -14.74 37.83 -2.36
N THR A 133 -13.54 37.24 -2.43
CA THR A 133 -13.43 35.79 -2.75
C THR A 133 -12.39 35.00 -1.97
N THR A 134 -11.93 35.47 -0.80
CA THR A 134 -10.99 34.69 0.05
C THR A 134 -11.52 33.27 0.34
N SER A 135 -12.82 33.12 0.56
CA SER A 135 -13.49 31.82 0.76
C SER A 135 -13.47 30.94 -0.50
N GLU A 136 -13.61 31.54 -1.68
CA GLU A 136 -13.61 30.86 -2.97
C GLU A 136 -12.20 30.37 -3.35
N ILE A 137 -11.17 31.17 -3.05
CA ILE A 137 -9.76 30.82 -3.22
C ILE A 137 -9.38 29.66 -2.29
N ILE A 138 -9.73 29.75 -1.00
CA ILE A 138 -9.48 28.65 -0.05
C ILE A 138 -10.15 27.36 -0.55
N ASN A 139 -11.36 27.46 -1.09
CA ASN A 139 -12.10 26.31 -1.59
C ASN A 139 -11.46 25.73 -2.87
N SER A 140 -11.01 26.59 -3.81
CA SER A 140 -10.30 26.14 -5.02
C SER A 140 -8.98 25.44 -4.69
N ILE A 141 -8.22 25.98 -3.73
CA ILE A 141 -6.98 25.37 -3.24
C ILE A 141 -7.25 24.01 -2.60
N SER A 142 -8.26 23.93 -1.75
CA SER A 142 -8.63 22.67 -1.09
C SER A 142 -9.04 21.61 -2.14
N LYS A 143 -9.69 22.06 -3.21
CA LYS A 143 -10.05 21.23 -4.36
C LYS A 143 -8.82 20.76 -5.12
N ASP A 144 -7.88 21.65 -5.44
CA ASP A 144 -6.63 21.31 -6.12
C ASP A 144 -5.77 20.33 -5.30
N ALA A 145 -5.66 20.54 -3.99
CA ALA A 145 -4.97 19.62 -3.09
C ALA A 145 -5.63 18.23 -3.05
N SER A 146 -6.97 18.18 -3.13
CA SER A 146 -7.73 16.93 -3.16
C SER A 146 -7.58 16.21 -4.51
N LEU A 147 -7.52 16.95 -5.63
CA LEU A 147 -7.19 16.39 -6.95
C LEU A 147 -5.78 15.81 -6.98
N ILE A 148 -4.80 16.51 -6.41
CA ILE A 148 -3.41 16.00 -6.31
C ILE A 148 -3.37 14.72 -5.47
N GLN A 149 -4.12 14.67 -4.37
CA GLN A 149 -4.24 13.46 -3.55
C GLN A 149 -4.83 12.28 -4.34
N GLU A 150 -5.87 12.53 -5.13
CA GLU A 150 -6.53 11.51 -5.95
C GLU A 150 -5.55 10.92 -6.98
N VAL A 151 -4.84 11.78 -7.71
CA VAL A 151 -3.80 11.37 -8.66
C VAL A 151 -2.67 10.62 -7.97
N LEU A 152 -2.27 11.03 -6.76
CA LEU A 152 -1.22 10.35 -6.01
C LEU A 152 -1.66 8.96 -5.54
N SER A 153 -2.92 8.84 -5.10
CA SER A 153 -3.53 7.56 -4.73
C SER A 153 -3.65 6.63 -5.93
N GLU A 154 -4.02 7.15 -7.10
CA GLU A 154 -4.10 6.38 -8.35
C GLU A 154 -2.71 5.86 -8.76
N LYS A 155 -1.67 6.69 -8.68
CA LYS A 155 -0.29 6.26 -8.99
C LYS A 155 0.23 5.18 -8.05
N VAL A 156 -0.08 5.28 -6.76
CA VAL A 156 0.23 4.25 -5.76
C VAL A 156 -0.45 2.93 -6.09
N LEU A 157 -1.71 2.99 -6.48
CA LEU A 157 -2.46 1.81 -6.90
C LEU A 157 -1.83 1.17 -8.15
N HIS A 158 -1.50 1.98 -9.16
CA HIS A 158 -0.80 1.52 -10.36
C HIS A 158 0.54 0.84 -10.06
N LEU A 159 1.31 1.36 -9.10
CA LEU A 159 2.57 0.74 -8.68
C LEU A 159 2.32 -0.66 -8.12
N ARG A 160 1.31 -0.84 -7.26
CA ARG A 160 0.92 -2.15 -6.72
C ARG A 160 0.56 -3.13 -7.84
N THR A 161 -0.29 -2.71 -8.78
CA THR A 161 -0.73 -3.58 -9.89
C THR A 161 0.43 -3.98 -10.80
N HIS A 162 1.41 -3.09 -10.99
CA HIS A 162 2.61 -3.43 -11.75
C HIS A 162 3.50 -4.46 -11.03
N GLN A 163 3.60 -4.41 -9.69
CA GLN A 163 4.35 -5.39 -8.91
C GLN A 163 3.72 -6.80 -9.02
N SER A 164 2.40 -6.91 -8.89
CA SER A 164 1.70 -8.20 -9.00
C SER A 164 1.83 -8.82 -10.39
N ASN A 165 1.72 -7.99 -11.45
CA ASN A 165 1.84 -8.47 -12.83
C ASN A 165 3.25 -8.95 -13.18
N LEU A 166 4.28 -8.35 -12.58
CA LEU A 166 5.67 -8.76 -12.79
C LEU A 166 5.97 -10.13 -12.18
N LEU A 167 5.42 -10.42 -10.99
CA LEU A 167 5.52 -11.74 -10.34
C LEU A 167 4.81 -12.83 -11.13
N GLY A 168 3.63 -12.54 -11.69
CA GLY A 168 2.93 -13.47 -12.58
C GLY A 168 3.74 -13.82 -13.84
N TRP A 169 4.41 -12.83 -14.43
CA TRP A 169 5.35 -13.05 -15.55
C TRP A 169 6.64 -13.79 -15.16
N LEU A 170 7.05 -13.74 -13.89
CA LEU A 170 8.28 -14.41 -13.43
C LEU A 170 8.07 -15.91 -13.15
N ILE A 171 6.82 -16.32 -12.91
CA ILE A 171 6.43 -17.68 -12.53
C ILE A 171 6.00 -18.53 -13.73
N CYS A 172 5.56 -17.91 -14.82
CA CYS A 172 5.25 -18.54 -16.12
C CYS A 172 6.43 -18.46 -17.09
#